data_AF-A0A967F325-F1
#
_entry.id   AF-A0A967F325-F1
#
_cell.length_a   1.000
_cell.length_b   1.000
_cell.length_c   1.000
_cell.angle_alpha   90.00
_cell.angle_beta   90.00
_cell.angle_gamma   90.00
#
_symmetry.space_group_name_H-M   'P 1'
#
loop_
_entity.id
_entity.type
_entity.pdbx_description
1 polymer ?
#
loop_
_entity_poly.entity_id
_entity_poly.type
_entity_poly.pdbx_seq_one_letter_code
_entity_poly.pdbx_strand_id
1 'polypeptide(L)'
;MRLPFFSRRKRSEPDADAFFDDLRRSAVGANYSHVDRYRDFRAVFFGESTPHQGKRVLWQILEWARLFRPIAAPGDPHETYRRDGERNIGLKIFMTLNAEPAGRPEEAITEKEPTT
;
A
#
# COMPACT_ATOMS: atom_id res chain seq x y z
N MET A 1 -6.21 -35.58 24.74
CA MET A 1 -5.38 -34.44 24.28
C MET A 1 -6.16 -33.74 23.17
N ARG A 2 -6.73 -32.55 23.44
CA ARG A 2 -7.53 -31.77 22.47
C ARG A 2 -6.58 -30.86 21.68
N LEU A 3 -6.50 -31.04 20.36
CA LEU A 3 -5.77 -30.14 19.47
C LEU A 3 -6.46 -28.76 19.44
N PRO A 4 -5.73 -27.63 19.46
CA PRO A 4 -6.34 -26.31 19.36
C PRO A 4 -6.89 -26.09 17.95
N PHE A 5 -8.17 -25.74 17.89
CA PHE A 5 -8.85 -25.31 16.67
C PHE A 5 -8.23 -23.99 16.21
N PHE A 6 -7.38 -24.03 15.18
CA PHE A 6 -6.98 -22.81 14.48
C PHE A 6 -8.20 -22.31 13.71
N SER A 7 -8.85 -21.28 14.25
CA SER A 7 -9.93 -20.54 13.60
C SER A 7 -9.41 -19.95 12.29
N ARG A 8 -9.79 -20.59 11.17
CA ARG A 8 -9.65 -20.08 9.82
C ARG A 8 -10.35 -18.71 9.76
N ARG A 9 -9.59 -17.60 9.77
CA ARG A 9 -10.17 -16.26 9.55
C ARG A 9 -11.00 -16.34 8.27
N LYS A 10 -12.29 -16.06 8.39
CA LYS A 10 -13.22 -15.98 7.27
C LYS A 10 -12.66 -14.90 6.36
N ARG A 11 -12.31 -15.24 5.11
CA ARG A 11 -11.92 -14.26 4.09
C ARG A 11 -13.01 -13.20 4.04
N SER A 12 -12.72 -12.00 4.53
CA SER A 12 -13.64 -10.88 4.35
C SER A 12 -13.59 -10.47 2.89
N GLU A 13 -14.74 -10.10 2.33
CA GLU A 13 -14.77 -9.42 1.04
C GLU A 13 -13.87 -8.16 1.11
N PRO A 14 -13.27 -7.73 -0.01
CA PRO A 14 -12.49 -6.50 -0.04
C PRO A 14 -13.32 -5.33 0.50
N ASP A 15 -12.83 -4.68 1.56
CA ASP A 15 -13.48 -3.55 2.22
C ASP A 15 -12.60 -2.32 2.06
N ALA A 16 -12.84 -1.60 0.96
CA ALA A 16 -12.06 -0.43 0.59
C ALA A 16 -12.10 0.67 1.65
N ASP A 17 -13.25 0.85 2.31
CA ASP A 17 -13.45 1.89 3.30
C ASP A 17 -12.68 1.54 4.59
N ALA A 18 -12.77 0.30 5.07
CA ALA A 18 -12.02 -0.14 6.24
C ALA A 18 -10.50 -0.12 5.99
N PHE A 19 -10.05 -0.56 4.81
CA PHE A 19 -8.64 -0.49 4.43
C PHE A 19 -8.15 0.96 4.36
N PHE A 20 -8.93 1.85 3.77
CA PHE A 20 -8.61 3.27 3.73
C PHE A 20 -8.51 3.88 5.14
N ASP A 21 -9.46 3.59 6.02
CA ASP A 21 -9.44 4.11 7.39
C ASP A 21 -8.23 3.63 8.19
N ASP A 22 -7.81 2.39 8.01
CA ASP A 22 -6.58 1.85 8.62
C ASP A 22 -5.32 2.57 8.11
N LEU A 23 -5.24 2.84 6.79
CA LEU A 23 -4.13 3.61 6.22
C LEU A 23 -4.13 5.07 6.70
N ARG A 24 -5.31 5.69 6.79
CA ARG A 24 -5.47 7.07 7.25
C ARG A 24 -4.99 7.23 8.70
N ARG A 25 -5.17 6.23 9.55
CA ARG A 25 -4.63 6.22 10.93
C ARG A 25 -3.10 6.19 10.98
N SER A 26 -2.47 5.71 9.91
CA SER A 26 -1.01 5.72 9.76
C SER A 26 -0.49 7.05 9.21
N ALA A 27 -1.36 8.00 8.85
CA ALA A 27 -0.95 9.32 8.38
C ALA A 27 -0.23 10.08 9.50
N VAL A 28 1.01 10.45 9.23
CA VAL A 28 1.93 11.12 10.18
C VAL A 28 1.93 12.64 10.04
N GLY A 29 1.21 13.17 9.04
CA GLY A 29 0.98 14.60 8.85
C GLY A 29 2.27 15.41 8.70
N ALA A 30 2.24 16.66 9.20
CA ALA A 30 3.34 17.61 9.08
C ALA A 30 4.62 17.20 9.84
N ASN A 31 4.52 16.25 10.78
CA ASN A 31 5.65 15.78 11.56
C ASN A 31 6.49 14.72 10.83
N TYR A 32 6.08 14.31 9.63
CA TYR A 32 6.83 13.33 8.85
C TYR A 32 7.95 13.99 8.07
N SER A 33 9.15 13.96 8.65
CA SER A 33 10.31 14.60 8.05
C SER A 33 10.76 13.89 6.76
N HIS A 34 11.54 14.59 5.95
CA HIS A 34 12.19 14.00 4.77
C HIS A 34 13.11 12.83 5.15
N VAL A 35 13.75 12.88 6.32
CA VAL A 35 14.61 11.80 6.83
C VAL A 35 13.77 10.58 7.21
N ASP A 36 12.65 10.77 7.89
CA ASP A 36 11.73 9.68 8.24
C ASP A 36 11.16 9.01 6.97
N ARG A 37 10.78 9.83 5.99
CA ARG A 37 10.34 9.34 4.68
C ARG A 37 11.42 8.50 4.01
N TYR A 38 12.64 9.00 3.91
CA TYR A 38 13.76 8.25 3.34
C TYR A 38 13.97 6.92 4.06
N ARG A 39 14.04 6.93 5.39
CA ARG A 39 14.24 5.73 6.21
C ARG A 39 13.15 4.70 5.98
N ASP A 40 11.89 5.11 5.99
CA ASP A 40 10.77 4.18 5.84
C ASP A 40 10.68 3.63 4.41
N PHE A 41 10.89 4.45 3.38
CA PHE A 41 10.97 3.97 1.99
C PHE A 41 12.11 2.97 1.82
N ARG A 42 13.30 3.30 2.34
CA ARG A 42 14.43 2.37 2.30
C ARG A 42 14.09 1.06 3.00
N ALA A 43 13.52 1.10 4.20
CA ALA A 43 13.14 -0.11 4.92
C ALA A 43 12.13 -0.97 4.12
N VAL A 44 11.13 -0.36 3.47
CA VAL A 44 10.11 -1.07 2.69
C VAL A 44 10.70 -1.72 1.43
N PHE A 45 11.50 -0.98 0.67
CA PHE A 45 12.01 -1.46 -0.61
C PHE A 45 13.29 -2.31 -0.50
N PHE A 46 13.95 -2.32 0.66
CA PHE A 46 15.16 -3.12 0.91
C PHE A 46 14.98 -4.17 2.04
N GLY A 47 13.74 -4.47 2.45
CA GLY A 47 13.43 -5.66 3.25
C GLY A 47 13.58 -5.54 4.78
N GLU A 48 13.67 -4.33 5.33
CA GLU A 48 13.86 -4.08 6.76
C GLU A 48 12.62 -3.45 7.43
N SER A 49 11.47 -3.42 6.74
CA SER A 49 10.30 -2.68 7.22
C SER A 49 9.46 -3.40 8.26
N THR A 50 8.94 -2.63 9.20
CA THR A 50 7.78 -3.01 10.01
C THR A 50 6.47 -2.75 9.27
N PRO A 51 5.35 -3.42 9.64
CA PRO A 51 4.03 -3.15 9.06
C PRO A 51 3.62 -1.66 9.14
N HIS A 52 3.97 -0.97 10.22
CA HIS A 52 3.67 0.46 10.38
C HIS A 52 4.45 1.33 9.39
N GLN A 53 5.71 0.99 9.09
CA GLN A 53 6.48 1.67 8.05
C GLN A 53 5.88 1.44 6.67
N GLY A 54 5.47 0.20 6.37
CA GLY A 54 4.75 -0.14 5.15
C GLY A 54 3.50 0.71 4.95
N LYS A 55 2.65 0.83 5.98
CA LYS A 55 1.43 1.65 5.92
C LYS A 55 1.72 3.13 5.71
N ARG A 56 2.77 3.70 6.32
CA ARG A 56 3.19 5.09 6.10
C ARG A 56 3.67 5.33 4.67
N VAL A 57 4.50 4.44 4.14
CA VAL A 57 4.99 4.50 2.76
C VAL A 57 3.82 4.40 1.79
N LEU A 58 2.92 3.44 2.01
CA LEU A 58 1.73 3.27 1.18
C LEU A 58 0.85 4.53 1.20
N TRP A 59 0.61 5.12 2.38
CA TRP A 59 -0.12 6.38 2.48
C TRP A 59 0.50 7.50 1.63
N GLN A 60 1.83 7.65 1.66
CA GLN A 60 2.52 8.64 0.81
C GLN A 60 2.35 8.36 -0.68
N ILE A 61 2.49 7.10 -1.11
CA ILE A 61 2.30 6.73 -2.53
C ILE A 61 0.88 7.05 -2.99
N LEU A 62 -0.14 6.72 -2.19
CA LEU A 62 -1.54 7.00 -2.55
C LEU A 62 -1.87 8.51 -2.53
N GLU A 63 -1.22 9.27 -1.65
CA GLU A 63 -1.30 10.73 -1.64
C GLU A 63 -0.71 11.33 -2.91
N TRP A 64 0.48 10.88 -3.34
CA TRP A 64 1.13 11.30 -4.59
C TRP A 64 0.31 10.91 -5.82
N ALA A 65 -0.29 9.73 -5.79
CA ALA A 65 -1.22 9.27 -6.82
C ALA A 65 -2.55 10.03 -6.83
N ARG A 66 -2.75 11.03 -5.95
CA ARG A 66 -3.96 11.86 -5.91
C ARG A 66 -5.24 11.04 -5.75
N LEU A 67 -5.17 9.89 -5.07
CA LEU A 67 -6.32 8.98 -4.96
C LEU A 67 -7.56 9.69 -4.37
N PHE A 68 -7.29 10.65 -3.47
CA PHE A 68 -8.27 11.41 -2.70
C PHE A 68 -8.35 12.89 -3.10
N ARG A 69 -7.78 13.29 -4.25
CA ARG A 69 -7.78 14.68 -4.72
C ARG A 69 -8.26 14.76 -6.17
N PRO A 70 -8.86 15.89 -6.59
CA PRO A 70 -9.24 16.07 -7.99
C PRO A 70 -8.04 15.93 -8.94
N ILE A 71 -8.27 15.26 -10.07
CA ILE A 71 -7.27 15.14 -11.16
C ILE A 71 -7.37 16.30 -12.16
N ALA A 72 -8.53 16.93 -12.29
CA ALA A 72 -8.73 18.02 -13.22
C ALA A 72 -7.79 19.21 -12.93
N ALA A 73 -7.11 19.67 -13.98
CA ALA A 73 -6.34 20.91 -13.98
C ALA A 73 -7.03 21.91 -14.94
N PRO A 74 -7.75 22.92 -14.42
CA PRO A 74 -8.48 23.86 -15.26
C PRO A 74 -7.55 24.55 -16.26
N GLY A 75 -7.90 24.49 -17.55
CA GLY A 75 -7.12 25.10 -18.63
C GLY A 75 -5.88 24.32 -19.07
N ASP A 76 -5.57 23.19 -18.43
CA ASP A 76 -4.38 22.38 -18.77
C ASP A 76 -4.74 20.88 -18.94
N PRO A 77 -5.02 20.44 -20.18
CA PRO A 77 -5.27 19.04 -20.48
C PRO A 77 -4.07 18.13 -20.22
N HIS A 78 -2.84 18.60 -20.46
CA HIS A 78 -1.63 17.78 -20.29
C HIS A 78 -1.42 17.45 -18.82
N GLU A 79 -1.56 18.43 -17.94
CA GLU A 79 -1.50 18.23 -16.49
C GLU A 79 -2.64 17.32 -16.01
N THR A 80 -3.84 17.44 -16.59
CA THR A 80 -4.95 16.54 -16.28
C THR A 80 -4.63 15.09 -16.63
N TYR A 81 -4.08 14.82 -17.83
CA TYR A 81 -3.69 13.46 -18.22
C TYR A 81 -2.53 12.91 -17.39
N ARG A 82 -1.56 13.76 -17.04
CA ARG A 82 -0.45 13.38 -16.16
C ARG A 82 -0.98 12.92 -14.79
N ARG A 83 -1.88 13.71 -14.18
CA ARG A 83 -2.54 13.38 -12.90
C ARG A 83 -3.41 12.14 -12.97
N ASP A 84 -4.09 11.93 -14.09
CA ASP A 84 -4.87 10.71 -14.31
C ASP A 84 -3.97 9.47 -14.36
N GLY A 85 -2.84 9.56 -15.07
CA GLY A 85 -1.81 8.52 -15.09
C GLY A 85 -1.28 8.17 -13.69
N GLU A 86 -0.97 9.17 -12.87
CA GLU A 86 -0.57 8.98 -11.47
C GLU A 86 -1.66 8.25 -10.66
N ARG A 87 -2.91 8.67 -10.81
CA ARG A 87 -4.05 8.05 -10.11
C ARG A 87 -4.30 6.61 -10.52
N ASN A 88 -4.12 6.29 -11.80
CA ASN A 88 -4.25 4.94 -12.30
C ASN A 88 -3.25 3.98 -11.65
N ILE A 89 -2.03 4.43 -11.35
CA ILE A 89 -1.05 3.61 -10.60
C ILE A 89 -1.49 3.44 -9.14
N GLY A 90 -1.92 4.52 -8.48
CA GLY A 90 -2.43 4.45 -7.10
C GLY A 90 -3.61 3.49 -6.94
N LEU A 91 -4.57 3.54 -7.87
CA LEU A 91 -5.73 2.64 -7.89
C LEU A 91 -5.31 1.17 -8.02
N LYS A 92 -4.37 0.85 -8.91
CA LYS A 92 -3.87 -0.52 -9.09
C LYS A 92 -3.22 -1.06 -7.82
N ILE A 93 -2.42 -0.23 -7.13
CA ILE A 93 -1.80 -0.62 -5.85
C ILE A 93 -2.89 -0.83 -4.79
N PHE A 94 -3.82 0.12 -4.67
CA PHE A 94 -4.91 0.06 -3.70
C PHE A 94 -5.76 -1.20 -3.87
N MET A 95 -6.20 -1.48 -5.10
CA MET A 95 -7.02 -2.67 -5.39
C MET A 95 -6.27 -3.97 -5.11
N THR A 96 -4.99 -4.04 -5.44
CA THR A 96 -4.15 -5.23 -5.19
C THR A 96 -4.02 -5.52 -3.70
N LEU A 97 -3.87 -4.50 -2.86
CA LEU A 97 -3.68 -4.67 -1.42
C LEU A 97 -4.99 -4.82 -0.65
N ASN A 98 -6.09 -4.24 -1.16
CA ASN A 98 -7.41 -4.38 -0.55
C ASN A 98 -8.02 -5.78 -0.76
N ALA A 99 -7.58 -6.51 -1.78
CA ALA A 99 -8.05 -7.85 -2.09
C ALA A 99 -6.98 -8.89 -1.79
N GLU A 100 -7.02 -9.50 -0.60
CA GLU A 100 -6.11 -10.59 -0.26
C GLU A 100 -6.34 -11.78 -1.22
N PRO A 101 -5.31 -12.23 -1.97
CA PRO A 101 -5.47 -13.33 -2.91
C PRO A 101 -5.84 -14.63 -2.19
N ALA A 102 -6.52 -15.53 -2.91
CA ALA A 102 -6.97 -16.80 -2.34
C ALA A 102 -5.82 -17.76 -1.97
N GLY A 103 -4.61 -17.56 -2.51
CA GLY A 103 -3.40 -18.30 -2.16
C GLY A 103 -2.70 -17.71 -0.95
N ARG A 104 -1.91 -18.53 -0.25
CA ARG A 104 -1.09 -18.04 0.86
C ARG A 104 0.04 -17.15 0.32
N PRO A 105 0.36 -15.99 0.91
CA PRO A 105 1.49 -15.17 0.48
C PRO A 105 2.81 -15.95 0.44
N GLU A 106 2.95 -16.97 1.30
CA GLU A 106 4.13 -17.83 1.38
C GLU A 106 4.25 -18.84 0.23
N GLU A 107 3.20 -19.00 -0.59
CA GLU A 107 3.22 -19.80 -1.83
C GLU A 107 3.65 -18.96 -3.06
N ALA A 108 3.92 -17.67 -2.86
CA ALA A 108 4.39 -16.78 -3.94
C ALA A 108 5.78 -17.22 -4.45
N ILE A 109 5.98 -17.05 -5.75
CA ILE A 109 7.25 -17.36 -6.42
C ILE A 109 8.35 -16.51 -5.77
N THR A 110 9.25 -17.16 -5.05
CA THR A 110 10.50 -16.57 -4.59
C THR A 110 11.59 -17.13 -5.48
N GLU A 111 12.20 -16.31 -6.33
CA GLU A 111 13.47 -16.70 -6.95
C GLU A 111 14.47 -16.95 -5.82
N LYS A 112 14.97 -18.18 -5.71
CA LYS A 112 16.10 -18.45 -4.82
C LYS A 112 17.31 -17.77 -5.43
N GLU A 113 17.95 -16.86 -4.70
CA GLU A 113 19.24 -16.33 -5.10
C GLU A 113 20.20 -17.50 -5.38
N PRO A 114 20.90 -17.50 -6.53
CA PRO A 114 21.91 -18.51 -6.80
C PRO A 114 23.03 -18.37 -5.75
N THR A 115 23.20 -19.40 -4.93
CA THR A 115 24.37 -19.54 -4.06
C THR A 115 25.63 -19.62 -4.94
N THR A 116 26.37 -18.52 -5.05
CA THR A 116 27.78 -18.49 -5.48
C THR A 116 28.72 -18.76 -4.32
#